data_AF-A0A1J3JZM0-F1
#
_entry.id   AF-A0A1J3JZM0-F1
#
_cell.length_a   1.000
_cell.length_b   1.000
_cell.length_c   1.000
_cell.angle_alpha   90.00
_cell.angle_beta   90.00
_cell.angle_gamma   90.00
#
_symmetry.space_group_name_H-M   'P 1'
#
loop_
_entity.id
_entity.type
_entity.pdbx_description
1 polymer ?
#
loop_
_entity_poly.entity_id
_entity_poly.type
_entity_poly.pdbx_seq_one_letter_code
_entity_poly.pdbx_strand_id
1 'polypeptide(L)'
;QISQTSLFLLPHFSRHRLRKISTKMVSSTSKSDSKHVERQTLNSKTPKNLYQIGGLQVEFPYQPYGTQLAFMSRVISTLDRGQRDGHCHALLESPTGTGKSLSLLCSVLAWQQNYKSRLLKGNLSHSKPAPEAAADPLNHGGGFIPETQPSDTPLPSNAEATKKRAKIPTIYYASRTHSQITQVIREYRKTGYRVPMAVLASRKHYCTNRHVHGKDNVDEECRLLLKDKGNIQCSEFKNVSKITAHPSLQPRGHNEVHDIEDLVKVGKNVRGCPYYAAWTMAENAQLVFCPYSYIVNPVIRAGVEVDLKGAIIIFDEAHNMEDIAREAGSINLEEDTLFKLQNELEQMSVGQPMIYQPLCEVIEGLISWIGRKKDSLAKRDFQHYFSSWTGDKALRELEESNISRECFPILLECFTKAIRTSKEAEMEP
;
A
#
# COMPACT_ATOMS: atom_id res chain seq x y z
N GLN A 1 -37.35 14.68 -3.24
CA GLN A 1 -37.76 13.76 -2.15
C GLN A 1 -36.58 13.59 -1.23
N ILE A 2 -36.73 14.15 -0.03
CA ILE A 2 -35.82 14.02 1.11
C ILE A 2 -36.23 12.74 1.85
N SER A 3 -35.26 11.97 2.32
CA SER A 3 -35.42 11.27 3.60
C SER A 3 -34.05 11.12 4.26
N GLN A 4 -33.79 12.01 5.21
CA GLN A 4 -32.97 11.73 6.39
C GLN A 4 -33.92 11.47 7.56
N THR A 5 -33.53 10.59 8.49
CA THR A 5 -33.97 10.56 9.90
C THR A 5 -32.86 9.77 10.65
N SER A 6 -31.95 10.32 11.46
CA SER A 6 -31.93 11.23 12.64
C SER A 6 -31.90 10.50 13.99
N LEU A 7 -30.87 10.77 14.81
CA LEU A 7 -30.89 11.02 16.28
C LEU A 7 -29.45 11.41 16.74
N PHE A 8 -29.03 12.64 17.07
CA PHE A 8 -29.38 13.72 18.02
C PHE A 8 -28.86 13.58 19.47
N LEU A 9 -28.05 14.56 19.90
CA LEU A 9 -28.20 15.31 21.16
C LEU A 9 -27.55 16.71 21.01
N LEU A 10 -28.30 17.74 21.42
CA LEU A 10 -28.06 19.21 21.38
C LEU A 10 -27.63 19.72 22.78
N PRO A 11 -27.03 20.94 22.94
CA PRO A 11 -27.83 22.17 23.06
C PRO A 11 -27.26 23.44 22.36
N HIS A 12 -28.08 23.97 21.45
CA HIS A 12 -28.65 25.33 21.33
C HIS A 12 -27.85 26.66 21.35
N PHE A 13 -28.30 27.55 20.43
CA PHE A 13 -28.14 29.02 20.26
C PHE A 13 -26.81 29.52 19.64
N SER A 14 -26.75 30.50 18.71
CA SER A 14 -27.75 31.38 18.09
C SER A 14 -27.24 31.88 16.72
N ARG A 15 -28.17 32.30 15.85
CA ARG A 15 -27.96 32.81 14.48
C ARG A 15 -27.34 34.21 14.47
N HIS A 16 -26.43 34.50 13.54
CA HIS A 16 -26.28 35.85 12.99
C HIS A 16 -25.80 35.89 11.52
N ARG A 17 -26.18 37.00 10.89
CA ARG A 17 -26.38 37.28 9.46
C ARG A 17 -25.12 37.32 8.58
N LEU A 18 -25.36 36.90 7.33
CA LEU A 18 -24.71 37.31 6.08
C LEU A 18 -24.24 38.78 6.02
N ARG A 19 -23.05 39.01 5.47
CA ARG A 19 -22.74 40.18 4.64
C ARG A 19 -21.97 39.75 3.39
N LYS A 20 -22.62 39.92 2.23
CA LYS A 20 -22.02 39.97 0.90
C LYS A 20 -21.22 41.28 0.79
N ILE A 21 -20.02 41.23 0.23
CA ILE A 21 -19.39 42.40 -0.38
C ILE A 21 -19.07 42.01 -1.83
N SER A 22 -19.66 42.80 -2.73
CA SER A 22 -19.57 42.73 -4.17
C SER A 22 -18.69 43.90 -4.63
N THR A 23 -17.74 43.63 -5.51
CA THR A 23 -17.12 44.66 -6.36
C THR A 23 -16.91 44.10 -7.76
N LYS A 24 -17.76 44.55 -8.68
CA LYS A 24 -17.48 44.65 -10.12
C LYS A 24 -16.38 45.71 -10.30
N MET A 25 -15.54 45.63 -11.34
CA MET A 25 -15.88 46.09 -12.69
C MET A 25 -14.65 46.10 -13.63
N VAL A 26 -14.98 45.97 -14.93
CA VAL A 26 -14.29 46.42 -16.15
C VAL A 26 -13.47 45.40 -16.96
N SER A 27 -14.01 45.22 -18.16
CA SER A 27 -13.58 44.49 -19.34
C SER A 27 -12.68 45.31 -20.27
N SER A 28 -11.85 44.64 -21.06
CA SER A 28 -11.54 45.08 -22.43
C SER A 28 -11.06 43.90 -23.30
N THR A 29 -11.68 43.77 -24.46
CA THR A 29 -11.44 42.79 -25.53
C THR A 29 -10.49 43.33 -26.61
N SER A 30 -9.64 42.47 -27.21
CA SER A 30 -9.39 42.44 -28.67
C SER A 30 -8.60 41.21 -29.16
N LYS A 31 -9.00 40.73 -30.35
CA LYS A 31 -8.47 39.70 -31.29
C LYS A 31 -7.03 40.02 -31.77
N SER A 32 -6.25 39.25 -32.56
CA SER A 32 -6.18 37.91 -33.19
C SER A 32 -4.72 37.77 -33.74
N ASP A 33 -4.32 36.54 -34.10
CA ASP A 33 -3.46 36.15 -35.24
C ASP A 33 -2.20 35.29 -35.01
N SER A 34 -2.30 34.07 -35.55
CA SER A 34 -1.40 33.32 -36.46
C SER A 34 0.09 33.05 -36.14
N LYS A 35 0.34 31.74 -35.90
CA LYS A 35 1.47 30.85 -36.29
C LYS A 35 2.82 31.46 -36.69
N HIS A 36 3.87 31.09 -35.96
CA HIS A 36 5.12 30.61 -36.55
C HIS A 36 5.82 29.58 -35.64
N VAL A 37 6.27 28.49 -36.25
CA VAL A 37 7.00 27.37 -35.65
C VAL A 37 8.48 27.73 -35.63
N GLU A 38 9.12 27.68 -34.47
CA GLU A 38 10.58 27.66 -34.38
C GLU A 38 11.05 26.74 -33.25
N ARG A 39 11.97 25.83 -33.60
CA ARG A 39 12.49 24.74 -32.77
C ARG A 39 13.30 25.31 -31.61
N GLN A 40 12.82 25.14 -30.39
CA GLN A 40 13.59 25.43 -29.18
C GLN A 40 14.64 24.35 -28.93
N THR A 41 15.89 24.78 -29.08
CA THR A 41 17.10 24.14 -28.55
C THR A 41 17.03 24.09 -27.02
N LEU A 42 17.17 22.88 -26.46
CA LEU A 42 17.32 22.68 -25.02
C LEU A 42 18.59 23.39 -24.54
N ASN A 43 18.42 24.41 -23.69
CA ASN A 43 19.49 24.94 -22.86
C ASN A 43 19.02 25.10 -21.41
N SER A 44 20.01 24.93 -20.53
CA SER A 44 19.96 24.56 -19.11
C SER A 44 19.46 25.60 -18.10
N LYS A 45 18.93 25.09 -16.96
CA LYS A 45 18.91 25.66 -15.60
C LYS A 45 18.08 26.94 -15.33
N THR A 46 16.92 26.77 -14.69
CA THR A 46 16.30 27.76 -13.78
C THR A 46 16.11 27.14 -12.38
N PRO A 47 16.27 27.91 -11.28
CA PRO A 47 16.08 27.40 -9.94
C PRO A 47 14.58 27.31 -9.60
N LYS A 48 14.14 26.06 -9.39
CA LYS A 48 13.42 25.58 -8.19
C LYS A 48 12.15 26.33 -7.78
N ASN A 49 11.00 25.77 -8.18
CA ASN A 49 9.70 25.98 -7.54
C ASN A 49 9.70 25.36 -6.11
N LEU A 50 10.39 26.01 -5.17
CA LEU A 50 10.45 25.63 -3.76
C LEU A 50 9.49 26.49 -2.95
N TYR A 51 8.69 25.84 -2.11
CA TYR A 51 7.72 26.47 -1.24
C TYR A 51 8.02 26.12 0.22
N GLN A 52 8.02 27.11 1.09
CA GLN A 52 8.20 26.91 2.53
C GLN A 52 6.86 26.48 3.15
N ILE A 53 6.76 25.22 3.58
CA ILE A 53 5.52 24.63 4.11
C ILE A 53 5.87 23.84 5.37
N GLY A 54 5.25 24.16 6.50
CA GLY A 54 5.50 23.45 7.77
C GLY A 54 6.97 23.48 8.21
N GLY A 55 7.71 24.56 7.90
CA GLY A 55 9.15 24.66 8.18
C GLY A 55 10.06 23.89 7.22
N LEU A 56 9.51 23.23 6.20
CA LEU A 56 10.26 22.48 5.18
C LEU A 56 10.24 23.20 3.83
N GLN A 57 11.31 23.02 3.06
CA GLN A 57 11.33 23.39 1.65
C GLN A 57 10.74 22.23 0.82
N VAL A 58 9.57 22.46 0.25
CA VAL A 58 8.87 21.51 -0.61
C VAL A 58 9.06 21.94 -2.06
N GLU A 59 9.72 21.11 -2.86
CA GLU A 59 9.73 21.28 -4.31
C GLU A 59 8.39 20.83 -4.88
N PHE A 60 7.78 21.67 -5.72
CA PHE A 60 6.49 21.38 -6.34
C PHE A 60 6.49 21.89 -7.80
N PRO A 61 6.10 21.10 -8.81
CA PRO A 61 6.34 21.44 -10.22
C PRO A 61 5.44 22.57 -10.76
N TYR A 62 4.43 22.99 -10.00
CA TYR A 62 3.49 24.05 -10.37
C TYR A 62 3.39 25.10 -9.26
N GLN A 63 2.65 26.18 -9.48
CA GLN A 63 2.28 27.08 -8.39
C GLN A 63 1.13 26.45 -7.58
N PRO A 64 1.33 26.13 -6.28
CA PRO A 64 0.33 25.44 -5.49
C PRO A 64 -0.82 26.38 -5.11
N TYR A 65 -2.05 25.87 -5.15
CA TYR A 65 -3.22 26.56 -4.63
C TYR A 65 -3.25 26.55 -3.10
N GLY A 66 -4.00 27.46 -2.48
CA GLY A 66 -4.11 27.54 -1.02
C GLY A 66 -4.55 26.23 -0.36
N THR A 67 -5.44 25.46 -1.01
CA THR A 67 -5.86 24.14 -0.53
C THR A 67 -4.74 23.11 -0.58
N GLN A 68 -3.90 23.13 -1.62
CA GLN A 68 -2.73 22.25 -1.73
C GLN A 68 -1.68 22.59 -0.67
N LEU A 69 -1.46 23.88 -0.39
CA LEU A 69 -0.58 24.33 0.69
C LEU A 69 -1.06 23.84 2.06
N ALA A 70 -2.35 24.00 2.35
CA ALA A 70 -2.96 23.51 3.59
C ALA A 70 -2.85 21.97 3.71
N PHE A 71 -3.11 21.26 2.61
CA PHE A 71 -2.99 19.80 2.54
C PHE A 71 -1.55 19.34 2.83
N MET A 72 -0.56 19.91 2.13
CA MET A 72 0.87 19.60 2.35
C MET A 72 1.32 19.92 3.78
N SER A 73 0.88 21.05 4.34
CA SER A 73 1.18 21.41 5.74
C SER A 73 0.64 20.37 6.73
N ARG A 74 -0.58 19.86 6.49
CA ARG A 74 -1.18 18.81 7.32
C ARG A 74 -0.45 17.47 7.18
N VAL A 75 0.00 17.11 5.99
CA VAL A 75 0.83 15.91 5.77
C VAL A 75 2.12 16.00 6.58
N ILE A 76 2.86 17.12 6.45
CA ILE A 76 4.13 17.34 7.16
C ILE A 76 3.93 17.27 8.68
N SER A 77 2.90 17.94 9.19
CA SER A 77 2.59 17.94 10.63
C SER A 77 2.26 16.53 11.16
N THR A 78 1.57 15.71 10.37
CA THR A 78 1.28 14.30 10.69
C THR A 78 2.57 13.48 10.79
N LEU A 79 3.48 13.65 9.83
CA LEU A 79 4.76 12.93 9.82
C LEU A 79 5.65 13.34 11.00
N ASP A 80 5.68 14.63 11.35
CA ASP A 80 6.42 15.12 12.52
C ASP A 80 5.87 14.54 13.83
N ARG A 81 4.54 14.44 13.97
CA ARG A 81 3.90 13.75 15.10
C ARG A 81 4.28 12.27 15.13
N GLY A 82 4.17 11.58 14.00
CA GLY A 82 4.55 10.17 13.88
C GLY A 82 6.02 9.91 14.25
N GLN A 83 6.92 10.83 13.90
CA GLN A 83 8.32 10.76 14.32
C GLN A 83 8.49 10.92 15.84
N ARG A 84 7.75 11.85 16.47
CA ARG A 84 7.87 12.11 17.92
C ARG A 84 7.22 11.02 18.76
N ASP A 85 6.04 10.58 18.37
CA ASP A 85 5.15 9.72 19.15
C ASP A 85 5.28 8.23 18.76
N GLY A 86 6.16 7.93 17.79
CA GLY A 86 6.45 6.60 17.27
C GLY A 86 5.44 6.07 16.24
N HIS A 87 4.22 6.62 16.22
CA HIS A 87 3.19 6.32 15.22
C HIS A 87 2.20 7.48 15.11
N CYS A 88 1.64 7.70 13.91
CA CYS A 88 0.56 8.65 13.69
C CYS A 88 -0.22 8.25 12.44
N HIS A 89 -1.53 8.44 12.47
CA HIS A 89 -2.41 8.22 11.32
C HIS A 89 -3.18 9.51 11.00
N ALA A 90 -3.47 9.75 9.72
CA ALA A 90 -4.29 10.86 9.29
C ALA A 90 -5.20 10.44 8.13
N LEU A 91 -6.47 10.81 8.22
CA LEU A 91 -7.41 10.75 7.12
C LEU A 91 -7.51 12.15 6.52
N LEU A 92 -7.06 12.31 5.27
CA LEU A 92 -7.00 13.59 4.59
C LEU A 92 -7.93 13.61 3.37
N GLU A 93 -8.98 14.42 3.48
CA GLU A 93 -9.93 14.67 2.41
C GLU A 93 -9.52 15.92 1.61
N SER A 94 -9.63 15.83 0.29
CA SER A 94 -9.49 16.96 -0.62
C SER A 94 -10.43 16.74 -1.81
N PRO A 95 -11.09 17.78 -2.35
CA PRO A 95 -11.92 17.63 -3.54
C PRO A 95 -11.15 17.03 -4.73
N THR A 96 -11.84 16.29 -5.59
CA THR A 96 -11.25 15.71 -6.80
C THR A 96 -10.70 16.81 -7.73
N GLY A 97 -9.65 16.48 -8.48
CA GLY A 97 -9.03 17.42 -9.42
C GLY A 97 -8.13 18.49 -8.80
N THR A 98 -7.95 18.52 -7.47
CA THR A 98 -7.09 19.50 -6.77
C THR A 98 -5.61 19.11 -6.71
N GLY A 99 -5.18 18.06 -7.42
CA GLY A 99 -3.78 17.61 -7.39
C GLY A 99 -3.36 16.98 -6.06
N LYS A 100 -4.27 16.26 -5.39
CA LYS A 100 -4.05 15.57 -4.11
C LYS A 100 -2.84 14.65 -4.16
N SER A 101 -2.78 13.73 -5.12
CA SER A 101 -1.72 12.72 -5.24
C SER A 101 -0.32 13.34 -5.32
N LEU A 102 -0.17 14.39 -6.14
CA LEU A 102 1.12 15.07 -6.30
C LEU A 102 1.50 15.88 -5.05
N SER A 103 0.55 16.58 -4.43
CA SER A 103 0.75 17.32 -3.18
C SER A 103 1.17 16.38 -2.06
N LEU A 104 0.52 15.23 -1.96
CA LEU A 104 0.83 14.15 -1.02
C LEU A 104 2.25 13.61 -1.24
N LEU A 105 2.59 13.24 -2.47
CA LEU A 105 3.90 12.69 -2.79
C LEU A 105 5.03 13.70 -2.53
N CYS A 106 4.89 14.95 -2.97
CA CYS A 106 5.93 15.98 -2.81
C CYS A 106 6.17 16.32 -1.33
N SER A 107 5.11 16.45 -0.53
CA SER A 107 5.26 16.76 0.90
C SER A 107 5.92 15.64 1.68
N VAL A 108 5.58 14.37 1.39
CA VAL A 108 6.21 13.20 2.04
C VAL A 108 7.69 13.07 1.63
N LEU A 109 8.01 13.27 0.34
CA LEU A 109 9.40 13.22 -0.13
C LEU A 109 10.26 14.34 0.44
N ALA A 110 9.73 15.58 0.50
CA ALA A 110 10.42 16.70 1.13
C ALA A 110 10.70 16.42 2.61
N TRP A 111 9.73 15.86 3.33
CA TRP A 111 9.89 15.44 4.72
C TRP A 111 10.98 14.36 4.87
N GLN A 112 10.95 13.31 4.05
CA GLN A 112 11.95 12.23 4.09
C GLN A 112 13.37 12.74 3.77
N GLN A 113 13.53 13.64 2.80
CA GLN A 113 14.82 14.27 2.48
C GLN A 113 15.34 15.14 3.62
N ASN A 114 14.47 15.91 4.27
CA ASN A 114 14.84 16.69 5.46
C ASN A 114 15.21 15.78 6.63
N TYR A 115 14.44 14.71 6.88
CA TYR A 115 14.72 13.71 7.90
C TYR A 115 16.10 13.07 7.70
N LYS A 116 16.39 12.61 6.47
CA LYS A 116 17.70 12.08 6.08
C LYS A 116 18.82 13.10 6.33
N SER A 117 18.60 14.37 5.96
CA SER A 117 19.58 15.44 6.15
C SER A 117 19.87 15.70 7.64
N ARG A 118 18.84 15.67 8.49
CA ARG A 118 18.99 15.80 9.95
C ARG A 118 19.71 14.60 10.57
N LEU A 119 19.41 13.40 10.08
CA LEU A 119 20.07 12.16 10.49
C LEU A 119 21.57 12.19 10.19
N LEU A 120 21.95 12.60 8.99
CA LEU A 120 23.35 12.72 8.59
C LEU A 120 24.11 13.80 9.37
N LYS A 121 23.42 14.88 9.75
CA LYS A 121 24.00 15.97 10.56
C LYS A 121 24.08 15.66 12.06
N GLY A 122 23.62 14.48 12.50
CA GLY A 122 23.60 14.11 13.92
C GLY A 122 22.57 14.89 14.77
N ASN A 123 21.67 15.65 14.14
CA ASN A 123 20.74 16.57 14.80
C ASN A 123 19.38 15.93 15.18
N LEU A 124 19.32 14.60 15.34
CA LEU A 124 18.20 13.95 16.03
C LEU A 124 18.43 13.99 17.54
N SER A 125 18.57 15.19 18.10
CA SER A 125 18.14 15.41 19.48
C SER A 125 16.62 15.52 19.47
N HIS A 126 15.94 14.88 20.40
CA HIS A 126 14.54 15.18 20.73
C HIS A 126 14.46 16.68 21.07
N SER A 127 14.21 17.52 20.06
CA SER A 127 13.98 18.94 20.26
C SER A 127 12.62 19.04 20.92
N LYS A 128 12.59 19.15 22.25
CA LYS A 128 11.46 19.74 22.96
C LYS A 128 11.23 21.12 22.32
N PRO A 129 10.05 21.40 21.74
CA PRO A 129 9.74 22.76 21.33
C PRO A 129 9.69 23.66 22.58
N ALA A 130 9.99 24.95 22.38
CA ALA A 130 9.89 25.98 23.40
C ALA A 130 8.49 25.99 24.07
N PRO A 131 8.36 26.43 25.34
CA PRO A 131 7.10 26.34 26.09
C PRO A 131 5.92 27.13 25.51
N GLU A 132 6.15 27.97 24.50
CA GLU A 132 5.15 28.94 24.00
C GLU A 132 4.37 28.46 22.76
N ALA A 133 4.61 27.25 22.26
CA ALA A 133 3.86 26.69 21.12
C ALA A 133 2.88 25.57 21.51
N ALA A 134 2.41 25.56 22.77
CA ALA A 134 1.46 24.58 23.29
C ALA A 134 0.03 25.14 23.31
N ALA A 135 -0.62 25.12 22.15
CA ALA A 135 -2.06 24.86 22.02
C ALA A 135 -2.40 24.64 20.53
N ASP A 136 -2.18 23.42 20.03
CA ASP A 136 -2.77 23.00 18.75
C ASP A 136 -4.25 22.64 19.01
N PRO A 137 -5.23 23.25 18.31
CA PRO A 137 -6.67 23.06 18.53
C PRO A 137 -7.21 21.64 18.32
N LEU A 138 -6.36 20.67 17.96
CA LEU A 138 -6.77 19.30 17.65
C LEU A 138 -6.75 18.35 18.85
N ASN A 139 -6.23 18.75 20.01
CA ASN A 139 -6.25 17.89 21.20
C ASN A 139 -7.61 17.86 21.90
N HIS A 140 -8.55 18.74 21.54
CA HIS A 140 -9.94 18.68 22.01
C HIS A 140 -10.84 18.84 20.79
N GLY A 141 -11.70 17.86 20.54
CA GLY A 141 -12.79 18.00 19.58
C GLY A 141 -13.53 19.31 19.86
N GLY A 142 -13.77 20.10 18.81
CA GLY A 142 -14.09 21.51 18.92
C GLY A 142 -15.15 21.86 19.97
N GLY A 143 -14.86 22.90 20.76
CA GLY A 143 -15.81 23.54 21.67
C GLY A 143 -15.17 24.01 22.99
N PHE A 144 -15.24 25.33 23.24
CA PHE A 144 -15.17 26.07 24.51
C PHE A 144 -14.19 25.64 25.64
N ILE A 145 -13.36 26.59 26.08
CA ILE A 145 -12.41 26.48 27.21
C ILE A 145 -13.14 26.76 28.55
N PRO A 146 -12.87 25.97 29.59
CA PRO A 146 -12.68 26.53 30.93
C PRO A 146 -11.27 26.23 31.47
N GLU A 147 -10.67 27.23 32.11
CA GLU A 147 -9.33 27.20 32.69
C GLU A 147 -9.22 26.22 33.88
N THR A 148 -8.12 25.48 33.97
CA THR A 148 -7.71 24.79 35.22
C THR A 148 -6.21 24.92 35.46
N GLN A 149 -5.87 25.08 36.75
CA GLN A 149 -4.57 25.45 37.34
C GLN A 149 -3.55 24.30 37.35
N PRO A 150 -2.23 24.59 37.48
CA PRO A 150 -1.18 23.58 37.42
C PRO A 150 -0.91 22.95 38.81
N SER A 151 -0.58 21.66 38.82
CA SER A 151 0.03 20.98 39.97
C SER A 151 1.22 20.15 39.52
N ASP A 152 2.40 20.56 39.99
CA ASP A 152 3.73 19.97 39.76
C ASP A 152 3.94 18.68 40.56
N THR A 153 4.50 17.64 39.93
CA THR A 153 5.52 16.77 40.57
C THR A 153 6.29 15.98 39.51
N PRO A 154 7.64 16.04 39.45
CA PRO A 154 8.43 15.19 38.57
C PRO A 154 8.92 13.92 39.29
N LEU A 155 8.73 12.76 38.67
CA LEU A 155 9.41 11.50 39.02
C LEU A 155 10.52 11.22 38.00
N PRO A 156 11.73 10.80 38.42
CA PRO A 156 12.81 10.48 37.51
C PRO A 156 12.79 9.00 37.14
N SER A 157 12.94 8.69 35.85
CA SER A 157 13.33 7.33 35.45
C SER A 157 14.46 7.39 34.42
N ASN A 158 15.67 7.14 34.93
CA ASN A 158 16.82 6.76 34.11
C ASN A 158 16.51 5.42 33.44
N ALA A 159 16.38 5.43 32.12
CA ALA A 159 16.45 4.22 31.30
C ALA A 159 17.53 4.44 30.24
N GLU A 160 18.64 3.72 30.40
CA GLU A 160 19.72 3.64 29.43
C GLU A 160 19.21 2.99 28.14
N ALA A 161 18.80 3.81 27.18
CA ALA A 161 18.41 3.36 25.86
C ALA A 161 19.67 3.11 25.01
N THR A 162 19.96 1.83 24.74
CA THR A 162 20.87 1.42 23.66
C THR A 162 20.44 2.08 22.36
N LYS A 163 21.24 3.03 21.85
CA LYS A 163 20.94 3.82 20.64
C LYS A 163 20.87 2.93 19.40
N LYS A 164 19.68 2.44 19.05
CA LYS A 164 19.41 1.92 17.70
C LYS A 164 19.60 3.07 16.71
N ARG A 165 20.51 2.91 15.73
CA ARG A 165 20.70 3.90 14.66
C ARG A 165 19.39 4.06 13.90
N ALA A 166 18.87 5.28 13.84
CA ALA A 166 17.62 5.56 13.14
C ALA A 166 17.81 5.31 11.62
N LYS A 167 16.92 4.49 11.04
CA LYS A 167 16.90 4.18 9.60
C LYS A 167 16.05 5.23 8.87
N ILE A 168 16.39 5.54 7.62
CA ILE A 168 15.55 6.38 6.77
C ILE A 168 14.26 5.59 6.48
N PRO A 169 13.07 6.14 6.78
CA PRO A 169 11.82 5.41 6.58
C PRO A 169 11.55 5.25 5.08
N THR A 170 11.21 4.05 4.63
CA THR A 170 10.76 3.79 3.26
C THR A 170 9.31 4.27 3.09
N ILE A 171 9.00 4.89 1.96
CA ILE A 171 7.64 5.33 1.61
C ILE A 171 7.00 4.25 0.74
N TYR A 172 5.89 3.67 1.20
CA TYR A 172 5.03 2.82 0.38
C TYR A 172 3.85 3.64 -0.12
N TYR A 173 3.85 3.96 -1.42
CA TYR A 173 2.74 4.63 -2.10
C TYR A 173 1.83 3.58 -2.72
N ALA A 174 0.70 3.34 -2.06
CA ALA A 174 -0.26 2.36 -2.47
C ALA A 174 -1.46 3.00 -3.20
N SER A 175 -1.87 2.38 -4.30
CA SER A 175 -3.08 2.75 -5.06
C SER A 175 -3.91 1.50 -5.39
N ARG A 176 -5.18 1.68 -5.76
CA ARG A 176 -6.06 0.57 -6.15
C ARG A 176 -5.59 -0.13 -7.42
N THR A 177 -5.20 0.62 -8.45
CA THR A 177 -4.84 0.06 -9.77
C THR A 177 -3.46 0.49 -10.25
N HIS A 178 -2.85 -0.34 -11.10
CA HIS A 178 -1.59 -0.01 -11.77
C HIS A 178 -1.70 1.25 -12.64
N SER A 179 -2.85 1.50 -13.27
CA SER A 179 -3.05 2.72 -14.07
C SER A 179 -2.96 4.00 -13.23
N GLN A 180 -3.48 3.99 -12.00
CA GLN A 180 -3.32 5.11 -11.07
C GLN A 180 -1.86 5.30 -10.66
N ILE A 181 -1.14 4.21 -10.37
CA ILE A 181 0.30 4.25 -10.08
C ILE A 181 1.06 4.88 -11.25
N THR A 182 0.80 4.43 -12.48
CA THR A 182 1.42 4.99 -13.69
C THR A 182 1.12 6.48 -13.85
N GLN A 183 -0.10 6.93 -13.53
CA GLN A 183 -0.44 8.35 -13.53
C GLN A 183 0.37 9.15 -12.50
N VAL A 184 0.51 8.64 -11.27
CA VAL A 184 1.31 9.29 -10.23
C VAL A 184 2.79 9.34 -10.63
N ILE A 185 3.34 8.26 -11.20
CA ILE A 185 4.72 8.22 -11.70
C ILE A 185 4.94 9.26 -12.80
N ARG A 186 3.97 9.45 -13.71
CA ARG A 186 4.05 10.51 -14.75
C ARG A 186 4.10 11.92 -14.15
N GLU A 187 3.36 12.19 -13.08
CA GLU A 187 3.48 13.48 -12.38
C GLU A 187 4.79 13.57 -11.58
N TYR A 188 5.24 12.48 -10.97
CA TYR A 188 6.52 12.40 -10.27
C TYR A 188 7.71 12.71 -11.18
N ARG A 189 7.69 12.25 -12.44
CA ARG A 189 8.71 12.58 -13.47
C ARG A 189 8.92 14.08 -13.66
N LYS A 190 7.87 14.90 -13.44
CA LYS A 190 7.91 16.36 -13.59
C LYS A 190 8.56 17.08 -12.42
N THR A 191 8.80 16.39 -11.31
CA THR A 191 9.48 16.92 -10.13
C THR A 191 11.00 16.77 -10.25
N GLY A 192 11.78 17.44 -9.40
CA GLY A 192 13.23 17.25 -9.26
C GLY A 192 13.65 16.18 -8.25
N TYR A 193 12.70 15.51 -7.59
CA TYR A 193 12.99 14.40 -6.67
C TYR A 193 13.54 13.17 -7.43
N ARG A 194 14.71 12.66 -7.03
CA ARG A 194 15.38 11.49 -7.67
C ARG A 194 15.86 10.48 -6.62
N VAL A 195 14.92 10.01 -5.79
CA VAL A 195 15.21 8.97 -4.77
C VAL A 195 15.24 7.57 -5.40
N PRO A 196 15.99 6.60 -4.83
CA PRO A 196 15.89 5.20 -5.22
C PRO A 196 14.43 4.74 -5.11
N MET A 197 13.88 4.22 -6.21
CA MET A 197 12.48 3.82 -6.26
C MET A 197 12.29 2.45 -6.89
N ALA A 198 11.16 1.82 -6.57
CA ALA A 198 10.70 0.59 -7.20
C ALA A 198 9.18 0.66 -7.45
N VAL A 199 8.71 -0.11 -8.43
CA VAL A 199 7.29 -0.31 -8.70
C VAL A 199 7.02 -1.79 -8.59
N LEU A 200 6.10 -2.20 -7.73
CA LEU A 200 5.74 -3.59 -7.52
C LEU A 200 4.46 -3.92 -8.29
N ALA A 201 4.47 -5.07 -8.97
CA ALA A 201 3.34 -5.61 -9.72
C ALA A 201 3.43 -7.14 -9.82
N SER A 202 2.34 -7.78 -10.24
CA SER A 202 2.32 -9.23 -10.46
C SER A 202 3.24 -9.66 -11.60
N ARG A 203 3.59 -10.95 -11.64
CA ARG A 203 4.42 -11.52 -12.72
C ARG A 203 3.80 -11.29 -14.10
N LYS A 204 2.46 -11.27 -14.20
CA LYS A 204 1.72 -11.03 -15.46
C LYS A 204 2.06 -9.66 -16.10
N HIS A 205 2.36 -8.64 -15.30
CA HIS A 205 2.73 -7.32 -15.81
C HIS A 205 4.20 -7.23 -16.26
N TYR A 206 5.07 -8.08 -15.73
CA TYR A 206 6.52 -7.97 -15.91
C TYR A 206 7.16 -9.06 -16.76
N CYS A 207 6.53 -10.23 -16.88
CA CYS A 207 7.15 -11.39 -17.51
C CYS A 207 7.53 -11.10 -18.97
N THR A 208 8.78 -11.37 -19.33
CA THR A 208 9.29 -11.22 -20.70
C THR A 208 9.72 -12.54 -21.33
N ASN A 209 9.68 -13.63 -20.55
CA ASN A 209 10.03 -14.97 -21.03
C ASN A 209 8.98 -15.46 -22.03
N ARG A 210 9.41 -15.82 -23.25
CA ARG A 210 8.51 -16.18 -24.36
C ARG A 210 7.63 -17.41 -24.08
N HIS A 211 8.07 -18.33 -23.23
CA HIS A 211 7.34 -19.55 -22.92
C HIS A 211 6.29 -19.36 -21.81
N VAL A 212 6.37 -18.24 -21.08
CA VAL A 212 5.50 -17.97 -19.92
C VAL A 212 4.62 -16.74 -20.17
N HIS A 213 5.14 -15.72 -20.83
CA HIS A 213 4.43 -14.47 -21.08
C HIS A 213 3.14 -14.69 -21.87
N GLY A 214 2.04 -14.14 -21.36
CA GLY A 214 0.72 -14.21 -22.00
C GLY A 214 -0.11 -15.44 -21.65
N LYS A 215 0.43 -16.41 -20.89
CA LYS A 215 -0.36 -17.50 -20.31
C LYS A 215 -1.25 -17.00 -19.17
N ASP A 216 -2.24 -17.78 -18.76
CA ASP A 216 -3.06 -17.49 -17.58
C ASP A 216 -2.37 -17.91 -16.27
N ASN A 217 -1.61 -19.00 -16.31
CA ASN A 217 -0.88 -19.58 -15.17
C ASN A 217 0.58 -19.09 -15.05
N VAL A 218 0.83 -17.81 -15.33
CA VAL A 218 2.18 -17.21 -15.32
C VAL A 218 2.94 -17.49 -14.02
N ASP A 219 2.25 -17.46 -12.89
CA ASP A 219 2.88 -17.65 -11.58
C ASP A 219 3.39 -19.08 -11.38
N GLU A 220 2.61 -20.10 -11.75
CA GLU A 220 2.98 -21.51 -11.64
C GLU A 220 4.12 -21.86 -12.60
N GLU A 221 3.98 -21.49 -13.87
CA GLU A 221 4.99 -21.71 -14.90
C GLU A 221 6.32 -21.03 -14.54
N CYS A 222 6.26 -19.81 -14.00
CA CYS A 222 7.45 -19.12 -13.51
C CYS A 222 8.08 -19.84 -12.32
N ARG A 223 7.29 -20.41 -11.40
CA ARG A 223 7.83 -21.19 -10.27
C ARG A 223 8.51 -22.47 -10.75
N LEU A 224 7.90 -23.20 -11.69
CA LEU A 224 8.48 -24.42 -12.25
C LEU A 224 9.87 -24.18 -12.87
N LEU A 225 10.05 -23.07 -13.59
CA LEU A 225 11.34 -22.70 -14.18
C LEU A 225 12.42 -22.32 -13.15
N LEU A 226 12.04 -22.05 -11.91
CA LEU A 226 12.90 -21.61 -10.82
C LEU A 226 13.04 -22.65 -9.70
N LYS A 227 12.38 -23.81 -9.83
CA LYS A 227 12.34 -24.84 -8.79
C LYS A 227 13.73 -25.35 -8.44
N ASP A 228 14.52 -25.71 -9.45
CA ASP A 228 15.91 -26.14 -9.27
C ASP A 228 16.85 -24.93 -9.20
N LYS A 229 17.34 -24.62 -7.98
CA LYS A 229 18.30 -23.54 -7.73
C LYS A 229 19.67 -23.80 -8.38
N GLY A 230 20.05 -25.06 -8.59
CA GLY A 230 21.30 -25.46 -9.25
C GLY A 230 21.21 -25.33 -10.77
N ASN A 231 20.03 -25.58 -11.35
CA ASN A 231 19.79 -25.48 -12.78
C ASN A 231 18.55 -24.63 -13.13
N ILE A 232 18.63 -23.34 -12.85
CA ILE A 232 17.57 -22.39 -13.20
C ILE A 232 17.33 -22.39 -14.72
N GLN A 233 16.10 -22.74 -15.14
CA GLN A 233 15.71 -22.82 -16.54
C GLN A 233 15.32 -21.46 -17.13
N CYS A 234 14.91 -20.52 -16.27
CA CYS A 234 14.59 -19.15 -16.69
C CYS A 234 15.88 -18.37 -17.03
N SER A 235 16.14 -18.17 -18.32
CA SER A 235 17.31 -17.41 -18.81
C SER A 235 17.27 -15.94 -18.36
N GLU A 236 16.08 -15.34 -18.31
CA GLU A 236 15.89 -13.96 -17.91
C GLU A 236 16.21 -13.74 -16.43
N PHE A 237 15.92 -14.71 -15.56
CA PHE A 237 16.21 -14.62 -14.13
C PHE A 237 17.72 -14.49 -13.85
N LYS A 238 18.55 -15.23 -14.59
CA LYS A 238 20.02 -15.18 -14.44
C LYS A 238 20.61 -13.79 -14.74
N ASN A 239 19.88 -12.95 -15.47
CA ASN A 239 20.30 -11.62 -15.91
C ASN A 239 19.62 -10.47 -15.14
N VAL A 240 19.01 -10.72 -13.98
CA VAL A 240 18.36 -9.68 -13.15
C VAL A 240 19.30 -8.52 -12.82
N SER A 241 20.55 -8.83 -12.45
CA SER A 241 21.57 -7.83 -12.12
C SER A 241 21.91 -6.88 -13.28
N LYS A 242 21.74 -7.34 -14.53
CA LYS A 242 21.95 -6.51 -15.73
C LYS A 242 20.88 -5.43 -15.87
N ILE A 243 19.67 -5.66 -15.37
CA ILE A 243 18.61 -4.64 -15.34
C ILE A 243 18.93 -3.61 -14.27
N THR A 244 19.21 -4.03 -13.04
CA THR A 244 19.43 -3.11 -11.91
C THR A 244 20.64 -2.21 -12.12
N ALA A 245 21.65 -2.68 -12.86
CA ALA A 245 22.84 -1.91 -13.23
C ALA A 245 22.70 -1.16 -14.58
N HIS A 246 21.53 -1.21 -15.24
CA HIS A 246 21.38 -0.65 -16.57
C HIS A 246 21.48 0.89 -16.56
N PRO A 247 22.30 1.50 -17.45
CA PRO A 247 22.52 2.95 -17.45
C PRO A 247 21.26 3.81 -17.61
N SER A 248 20.19 3.28 -18.21
CA SER A 248 18.92 4.03 -18.35
C SER A 248 18.16 4.20 -17.03
N LEU A 249 18.40 3.34 -16.03
CA LEU A 249 17.79 3.46 -14.71
C LEU A 249 18.64 4.31 -13.76
N GLN A 250 19.94 4.43 -14.06
CA GLN A 250 20.88 5.25 -13.31
C GLN A 250 21.73 6.18 -14.21
N PRO A 251 21.11 7.05 -15.03
CA PRO A 251 21.84 7.94 -15.91
C PRO A 251 22.72 8.89 -15.08
N ARG A 252 24.03 8.82 -15.30
CA ARG A 252 25.03 9.65 -14.60
C ARG A 252 24.98 9.52 -13.07
N GLY A 253 24.58 8.36 -12.56
CA GLY A 253 24.49 8.09 -11.12
C GLY A 253 23.26 8.67 -10.42
N HIS A 254 22.30 9.23 -11.17
CA HIS A 254 21.00 9.67 -10.63
C HIS A 254 19.94 8.59 -10.84
N ASN A 255 19.05 8.39 -9.87
CA ASN A 255 17.95 7.43 -10.01
C ASN A 255 16.90 7.97 -10.98
N GLU A 256 16.74 7.32 -12.13
CA GLU A 256 15.72 7.69 -13.11
C GLU A 256 14.34 7.21 -12.69
N VAL A 257 13.33 8.05 -12.95
CA VAL A 257 11.94 7.71 -12.66
C VAL A 257 11.41 6.78 -13.75
N HIS A 258 10.98 5.59 -13.35
CA HIS A 258 10.52 4.54 -14.27
C HIS A 258 9.17 3.97 -13.82
N ASP A 259 8.39 3.50 -14.78
CA ASP A 259 7.19 2.69 -14.55
C ASP A 259 7.44 1.22 -14.94
N ILE A 260 6.37 0.41 -14.90
CA ILE A 260 6.40 -1.01 -15.24
C ILE A 260 6.89 -1.19 -16.69
N GLU A 261 6.33 -0.43 -17.62
CA GLU A 261 6.61 -0.52 -19.04
C GLU A 261 8.07 -0.18 -19.36
N ASP A 262 8.64 0.82 -18.69
CA ASP A 262 10.05 1.16 -18.85
C ASP A 262 10.98 0.04 -18.37
N LEU A 263 10.69 -0.56 -17.22
CA LEU A 263 11.48 -1.68 -16.71
C LEU A 263 11.38 -2.93 -17.61
N VAL A 264 10.19 -3.18 -18.17
CA VAL A 264 9.98 -4.25 -19.17
C VAL A 264 10.78 -4.00 -20.44
N LYS A 265 10.86 -2.77 -20.95
CA LYS A 265 11.70 -2.42 -22.10
C LYS A 265 13.17 -2.71 -21.82
N VAL A 266 13.68 -2.32 -20.65
CA VAL A 266 15.05 -2.62 -20.24
C VAL A 266 15.28 -4.13 -20.17
N GLY A 267 14.38 -4.88 -19.54
CA GLY A 267 14.49 -6.34 -19.45
C GLY A 267 14.48 -7.04 -20.80
N LYS A 268 13.69 -6.58 -21.77
CA LYS A 268 13.72 -7.08 -23.15
C LYS A 268 15.09 -6.83 -23.82
N ASN A 269 15.67 -5.66 -23.60
CA ASN A 269 16.97 -5.29 -24.20
C ASN A 269 18.12 -6.13 -23.64
N VAL A 270 18.17 -6.35 -22.32
CA VAL A 270 19.27 -7.09 -21.67
C VAL A 270 18.98 -8.58 -21.46
N ARG A 271 17.81 -9.05 -21.92
CA ARG A 271 17.27 -10.40 -21.64
C ARG A 271 17.31 -10.73 -20.15
N GLY A 272 16.89 -9.77 -19.33
CA GLY A 272 16.77 -9.90 -17.88
C GLY A 272 15.30 -9.99 -17.44
N CYS A 273 15.05 -10.45 -16.21
CA CYS A 273 13.70 -10.57 -15.65
C CYS A 273 13.29 -9.27 -14.91
N PRO A 274 12.33 -8.48 -15.45
CA PRO A 274 11.90 -7.24 -14.81
C PRO A 274 11.24 -7.45 -13.45
N TYR A 275 10.51 -8.56 -13.27
CA TYR A 275 9.79 -8.86 -12.02
C TYR A 275 10.74 -8.95 -10.83
N TYR A 276 11.76 -9.80 -10.94
CA TYR A 276 12.75 -9.95 -9.86
C TYR A 276 13.66 -8.73 -9.73
N ALA A 277 13.92 -8.00 -10.82
CA ALA A 277 14.63 -6.73 -10.75
C ALA A 277 13.86 -5.69 -9.93
N ALA A 278 12.54 -5.56 -10.12
CA ALA A 278 11.69 -4.65 -9.34
C ALA A 278 11.74 -4.96 -7.84
N TRP A 279 11.69 -6.25 -7.47
CA TRP A 279 11.83 -6.70 -6.08
C TRP A 279 13.21 -6.40 -5.50
N THR A 280 14.27 -6.71 -6.24
CA THR A 280 15.66 -6.40 -5.85
C THR A 280 15.84 -4.88 -5.63
N MET A 281 15.22 -4.06 -6.47
CA MET A 281 15.24 -2.60 -6.32
C MET A 281 14.46 -2.13 -5.10
N ALA A 282 13.37 -2.82 -4.73
CA ALA A 282 12.54 -2.46 -3.58
C ALA A 282 13.26 -2.65 -2.23
N GLU A 283 14.18 -3.61 -2.12
CA GLU A 283 14.97 -3.86 -0.89
C GLU A 283 15.72 -2.62 -0.39
N ASN A 284 16.20 -1.79 -1.32
CA ASN A 284 16.98 -0.58 -1.03
C ASN A 284 16.26 0.71 -1.43
N ALA A 285 14.98 0.64 -1.77
CA ALA A 285 14.19 1.78 -2.21
C ALA A 285 13.81 2.71 -1.05
N GLN A 286 13.79 4.00 -1.34
CA GLN A 286 13.20 5.03 -0.47
C GLN A 286 11.73 5.28 -0.81
N LEU A 287 11.30 4.96 -2.03
CA LEU A 287 9.93 5.08 -2.53
C LEU A 287 9.52 3.81 -3.28
N VAL A 288 8.50 3.12 -2.79
CA VAL A 288 7.95 1.91 -3.41
C VAL A 288 6.50 2.18 -3.80
N PHE A 289 6.18 2.04 -5.08
CA PHE A 289 4.80 2.06 -5.56
C PHE A 289 4.25 0.64 -5.60
N CYS A 290 3.05 0.40 -5.05
CA CYS A 290 2.45 -0.93 -5.07
C CYS A 290 0.91 -0.90 -5.06
N PRO A 291 0.23 -1.98 -5.45
CA PRO A 291 -1.20 -2.14 -5.18
C PRO A 291 -1.50 -2.23 -3.66
N TYR A 292 -2.71 -1.87 -3.23
CA TYR A 292 -3.13 -2.02 -1.82
C TYR A 292 -2.96 -3.45 -1.30
N SER A 293 -3.21 -4.44 -2.16
CA SER A 293 -3.18 -5.86 -1.78
C SER A 293 -1.82 -6.29 -1.22
N TYR A 294 -0.73 -5.64 -1.61
CA TYR A 294 0.61 -5.93 -1.10
C TYR A 294 0.80 -5.50 0.36
N ILE A 295 -0.03 -4.59 0.84
CA ILE A 295 0.00 -4.06 2.21
C ILE A 295 -1.09 -4.71 3.07
N VAL A 296 -2.31 -4.81 2.52
CA VAL A 296 -3.51 -5.21 3.26
C VAL A 296 -3.68 -6.73 3.33
N ASN A 297 -3.33 -7.47 2.26
CA ASN A 297 -3.53 -8.92 2.23
C ASN A 297 -2.36 -9.62 2.94
N PRO A 298 -2.60 -10.32 4.08
CA PRO A 298 -1.54 -10.95 4.86
C PRO A 298 -0.87 -12.11 4.13
N VAL A 299 -1.59 -12.83 3.27
CA VAL A 299 -1.06 -13.96 2.48
C VAL A 299 -0.07 -13.45 1.44
N ILE A 300 -0.45 -12.39 0.71
CA ILE A 300 0.44 -11.75 -0.27
C ILE A 300 1.66 -11.20 0.46
N ARG A 301 1.46 -10.42 1.52
CA ARG A 301 2.54 -9.78 2.28
C ARG A 301 3.55 -10.79 2.85
N ALA A 302 3.07 -11.93 3.35
CA ALA A 302 3.92 -13.02 3.82
C ALA A 302 4.74 -13.67 2.70
N GLY A 303 4.17 -13.79 1.50
CA GLY A 303 4.86 -14.37 0.33
C GLY A 303 5.91 -13.45 -0.30
N VAL A 304 5.86 -12.15 -0.02
CA VAL A 304 6.76 -11.14 -0.63
C VAL A 304 7.69 -10.43 0.36
N GLU A 305 7.67 -10.83 1.63
CA GLU A 305 8.56 -10.31 2.70
C GLU A 305 8.61 -8.78 2.82
N VAL A 306 7.48 -8.09 2.61
CA VAL A 306 7.41 -6.63 2.77
C VAL A 306 7.40 -6.27 4.26
N ASP A 307 8.54 -5.78 4.78
CA ASP A 307 8.64 -5.22 6.12
C ASP A 307 8.19 -3.74 6.15
N LEU A 308 7.06 -3.50 6.81
CA LEU A 308 6.47 -2.17 6.95
C LEU A 308 6.92 -1.44 8.22
N LYS A 309 7.81 -2.04 9.03
CA LYS A 309 8.21 -1.47 10.32
C LYS A 309 8.99 -0.17 10.12
N GLY A 310 8.47 0.92 10.70
CA GLY A 310 9.06 2.25 10.57
C GLY A 310 8.91 2.86 9.18
N ALA A 311 8.04 2.30 8.33
CA ALA A 311 7.74 2.84 7.01
C ALA A 311 6.65 3.92 7.07
N ILE A 312 6.60 4.77 6.04
CA ILE A 312 5.49 5.69 5.78
C ILE A 312 4.58 5.01 4.76
N ILE A 313 3.32 4.77 5.14
CA ILE A 313 2.33 4.13 4.26
C ILE A 313 1.34 5.18 3.78
N ILE A 314 1.16 5.26 2.47
CA ILE A 314 0.22 6.14 1.81
C ILE A 314 -0.82 5.28 1.08
N PHE A 315 -2.09 5.47 1.41
CA PHE A 315 -3.20 4.94 0.61
C PHE A 315 -3.86 6.09 -0.14
N ASP A 316 -3.61 6.18 -1.45
CA ASP A 316 -4.22 7.20 -2.30
C ASP A 316 -5.51 6.68 -2.93
N GLU A 317 -6.56 7.50 -2.99
CA GLU A 317 -7.91 7.11 -3.44
C GLU A 317 -8.57 5.96 -2.63
N ALA A 318 -8.35 5.96 -1.30
CA ALA A 318 -8.72 4.88 -0.38
C ALA A 318 -10.24 4.70 -0.08
N HIS A 319 -11.13 5.19 -0.94
CA HIS A 319 -12.58 5.05 -0.74
C HIS A 319 -13.07 3.60 -0.83
N ASN A 320 -12.31 2.69 -1.45
CA ASN A 320 -12.62 1.26 -1.55
C ASN A 320 -11.80 0.40 -0.57
N MET A 321 -11.20 1.00 0.46
CA MET A 321 -10.34 0.26 1.38
C MET A 321 -11.10 -0.86 2.11
N GLU A 322 -12.35 -0.60 2.50
CA GLU A 322 -13.19 -1.58 3.19
C GLU A 322 -13.47 -2.81 2.33
N ASP A 323 -13.77 -2.61 1.05
CA ASP A 323 -14.00 -3.71 0.10
C ASP A 323 -12.73 -4.55 -0.09
N ILE A 324 -11.57 -3.91 -0.19
CA ILE A 324 -10.29 -4.59 -0.40
C ILE A 324 -9.87 -5.36 0.86
N ALA A 325 -10.10 -4.80 2.05
CA ALA A 325 -9.87 -5.50 3.31
C ALA A 325 -10.82 -6.70 3.47
N ARG A 326 -12.10 -6.53 3.11
CA ARG A 326 -13.11 -7.58 3.12
C ARG A 326 -12.75 -8.71 2.16
N GLU A 327 -12.34 -8.39 0.94
CA GLU A 327 -11.88 -9.37 -0.05
C GLU A 327 -10.64 -10.12 0.44
N ALA A 328 -9.65 -9.42 1.01
CA ALA A 328 -8.44 -10.03 1.55
C ALA A 328 -8.66 -11.01 2.71
N GLY A 329 -9.76 -10.86 3.45
CA GLY A 329 -10.18 -11.76 4.52
C GLY A 329 -11.27 -12.76 4.12
N SER A 330 -11.74 -12.72 2.87
CA SER A 330 -12.79 -13.61 2.38
C SER A 330 -12.20 -14.76 1.56
N ILE A 331 -12.87 -15.90 1.59
CA ILE A 331 -12.59 -17.05 0.73
C ILE A 331 -13.89 -17.52 0.09
N ASN A 332 -13.84 -17.82 -1.20
CA ASN A 332 -14.93 -18.46 -1.92
C ASN A 332 -14.49 -19.89 -2.24
N LEU A 333 -15.28 -20.86 -1.81
CA LEU A 333 -15.03 -22.28 -2.06
C LEU A 333 -16.16 -22.82 -2.93
N GLU A 334 -15.80 -23.33 -4.09
CA GLU A 334 -16.71 -24.03 -4.99
C GLU A 334 -16.60 -25.54 -4.75
N GLU A 335 -17.72 -26.27 -4.89
CA GLU A 335 -17.77 -27.72 -4.65
C GLU A 335 -16.77 -28.48 -5.52
N ASP A 336 -16.66 -28.11 -6.81
CA ASP A 336 -15.67 -28.66 -7.74
C ASP A 336 -14.22 -28.45 -7.29
N THR A 337 -13.93 -27.35 -6.60
CA THR A 337 -12.59 -27.08 -6.05
C THR A 337 -12.30 -28.00 -4.88
N LEU A 338 -13.30 -28.29 -4.04
CA LEU A 338 -13.16 -29.23 -2.93
C LEU A 338 -12.95 -30.67 -3.43
N PHE A 339 -13.66 -31.11 -4.46
CA PHE A 339 -13.45 -32.44 -5.05
C PHE A 339 -12.04 -32.60 -5.65
N LYS A 340 -11.52 -31.57 -6.33
CA LYS A 340 -10.13 -31.59 -6.83
C LYS A 340 -9.13 -31.69 -5.68
N LEU A 341 -9.33 -30.86 -4.65
CA LEU A 341 -8.47 -30.86 -3.47
C LEU A 341 -8.51 -32.21 -2.73
N GLN A 342 -9.68 -32.84 -2.60
CA GLN A 342 -9.82 -34.17 -2.01
C GLN A 342 -8.96 -35.20 -2.75
N ASN A 343 -9.08 -35.28 -4.08
CA ASN A 343 -8.31 -36.21 -4.89
C ASN A 343 -6.79 -35.98 -4.76
N GLU A 344 -6.34 -34.72 -4.71
CA GLU A 344 -4.93 -34.39 -4.53
C GLU A 344 -4.42 -34.80 -3.13
N LEU A 345 -5.18 -34.52 -2.08
CA LEU A 345 -4.81 -34.89 -0.71
C LEU A 345 -4.78 -36.41 -0.52
N GLU A 346 -5.73 -37.14 -1.12
CA GLU A 346 -5.76 -38.61 -1.08
C GLU A 346 -4.50 -39.21 -1.72
N GLN A 347 -4.06 -38.68 -2.86
CA GLN A 347 -2.81 -39.13 -3.50
C GLN A 347 -1.59 -38.89 -2.60
N MET A 348 -1.54 -37.75 -1.90
CA MET A 348 -0.44 -37.42 -0.98
C MET A 348 -0.51 -38.21 0.34
N SER A 349 -1.70 -38.61 0.78
CA SER A 349 -1.92 -39.37 2.02
C SER A 349 -1.23 -40.73 2.02
N VAL A 350 -1.05 -41.35 0.85
CA VAL A 350 -0.34 -42.63 0.69
C VAL A 350 1.10 -42.53 1.21
N GLY A 351 1.76 -41.38 1.02
CA GLY A 351 3.15 -41.16 1.45
C GLY A 351 3.28 -40.70 2.90
N GLN A 352 2.39 -39.82 3.37
CA GLN A 352 2.47 -39.23 4.71
C GLN A 352 1.08 -39.13 5.36
N PRO A 353 0.49 -40.26 5.79
CA PRO A 353 -0.89 -40.31 6.25
C PRO A 353 -1.14 -39.43 7.47
N MET A 354 -0.18 -39.33 8.38
CA MET A 354 -0.31 -38.51 9.60
C MET A 354 -0.47 -37.01 9.33
N ILE A 355 -0.09 -36.53 8.14
CA ILE A 355 -0.19 -35.11 7.75
C ILE A 355 -1.45 -34.89 6.91
N TYR A 356 -1.68 -35.74 5.90
CA TYR A 356 -2.71 -35.50 4.90
C TYR A 356 -4.07 -36.13 5.24
N GLN A 357 -4.12 -37.23 6.00
CA GLN A 357 -5.38 -37.89 6.35
C GLN A 357 -6.35 -36.96 7.12
N PRO A 358 -5.91 -36.21 8.15
CA PRO A 358 -6.81 -35.28 8.85
C PRO A 358 -7.32 -34.14 7.94
N LEU A 359 -6.53 -33.78 6.91
CA LEU A 359 -6.95 -32.77 5.94
C LEU A 359 -8.01 -33.34 4.98
N CYS A 360 -7.85 -34.59 4.51
CA CYS A 360 -8.86 -35.30 3.71
C CYS A 360 -10.21 -35.35 4.44
N GLU A 361 -10.21 -35.77 5.71
CA GLU A 361 -11.43 -35.91 6.52
C GLU A 361 -12.20 -34.59 6.67
N VAL A 362 -11.51 -33.46 6.76
CA VAL A 362 -12.14 -32.13 6.79
C VAL A 362 -12.75 -31.76 5.45
N ILE A 363 -12.07 -32.05 4.34
CA ILE A 363 -12.61 -31.78 3.01
C ILE A 363 -13.85 -32.65 2.74
N GLU A 364 -13.81 -33.93 3.13
CA GLU A 364 -14.98 -34.81 3.10
C GLU A 364 -16.14 -34.28 3.95
N GLY A 365 -15.85 -33.81 5.16
CA GLY A 365 -16.81 -33.18 6.06
C GLY A 365 -17.48 -31.95 5.43
N LEU A 366 -16.69 -31.09 4.77
CA LEU A 366 -17.18 -29.91 4.06
C LEU A 366 -18.04 -30.28 2.85
N ILE A 367 -17.60 -31.24 2.02
CA ILE A 367 -18.38 -31.72 0.85
C ILE A 367 -19.72 -32.28 1.32
N SER A 368 -19.72 -33.14 2.34
CA SER A 368 -20.94 -33.71 2.93
C SER A 368 -21.85 -32.64 3.53
N TRP A 369 -21.29 -31.63 4.19
CA TRP A 369 -22.04 -30.50 4.72
C TRP A 369 -22.69 -29.66 3.60
N ILE A 370 -21.96 -29.34 2.53
CA ILE A 370 -22.51 -28.66 1.34
C ILE A 370 -23.66 -29.49 0.75
N GLY A 371 -23.44 -30.79 0.57
CA GLY A 371 -24.42 -31.73 0.05
C GLY A 371 -25.71 -31.76 0.88
N ARG A 372 -25.63 -31.68 2.21
CA ARG A 372 -26.80 -31.60 3.11
C ARG A 372 -27.48 -30.24 3.07
N LYS A 373 -26.73 -29.14 2.96
CA LYS A 373 -27.26 -27.77 3.07
C LYS A 373 -27.82 -27.23 1.76
N LYS A 374 -27.40 -27.74 0.60
CA LYS A 374 -27.88 -27.29 -0.72
C LYS A 374 -29.40 -27.31 -0.86
N ASP A 375 -30.06 -28.30 -0.26
CA ASP A 375 -31.52 -28.46 -0.31
C ASP A 375 -32.26 -27.57 0.71
N SER A 376 -31.52 -26.95 1.64
CA SER A 376 -32.05 -26.11 2.72
C SER A 376 -31.87 -24.60 2.49
N LEU A 377 -31.38 -24.21 1.30
CA LEU A 377 -31.09 -22.80 1.01
C LEU A 377 -32.37 -21.95 0.98
N ALA A 378 -32.33 -20.83 1.69
CA ALA A 378 -33.45 -19.89 1.71
C ALA A 378 -33.42 -18.97 0.48
N LYS A 379 -34.58 -18.76 -0.14
CA LYS A 379 -34.76 -17.70 -1.15
C LYS A 379 -34.80 -16.36 -0.43
N ARG A 380 -33.83 -15.48 -0.69
CA ARG A 380 -33.76 -14.17 -0.02
C ARG A 380 -33.85 -12.98 -0.97
N ASP A 381 -33.30 -13.09 -2.17
CA ASP A 381 -33.37 -12.06 -3.22
C ASP A 381 -34.01 -12.59 -4.50
N PHE A 382 -34.30 -11.69 -5.45
CA PHE A 382 -34.76 -12.06 -6.78
C PHE A 382 -33.69 -12.94 -7.48
N GLN A 383 -33.91 -14.26 -7.43
CA GLN A 383 -33.14 -15.34 -8.08
C GLN A 383 -31.88 -15.86 -7.35
N HIS A 384 -31.63 -15.47 -6.09
CA HIS A 384 -30.50 -16.04 -5.32
C HIS A 384 -30.97 -16.82 -4.08
N TYR A 385 -30.52 -18.07 -3.98
CA TYR A 385 -30.71 -18.95 -2.83
C TYR A 385 -29.42 -18.97 -2.03
N PHE A 386 -29.46 -18.47 -0.79
CA PHE A 386 -28.30 -18.48 0.08
C PHE A 386 -28.69 -18.53 1.56
N SER A 387 -27.79 -19.08 2.36
CA SER A 387 -27.84 -19.05 3.81
C SER A 387 -26.64 -18.27 4.34
N SER A 388 -26.85 -17.53 5.42
CA SER A 388 -25.80 -16.72 6.06
C SER A 388 -25.88 -16.90 7.56
N TRP A 389 -24.72 -17.10 8.16
CA TRP A 389 -24.57 -17.40 9.57
C TRP A 389 -23.51 -16.49 10.17
N THR A 390 -23.72 -16.07 11.41
CA THR A 390 -22.81 -15.19 12.15
C THR A 390 -22.68 -15.66 13.60
N GLY A 391 -21.56 -15.33 14.24
CA GLY A 391 -21.29 -15.69 15.64
C GLY A 391 -21.40 -17.19 15.90
N ASP A 392 -22.08 -17.58 16.98
CA ASP A 392 -22.23 -18.99 17.38
C ASP A 392 -22.95 -19.84 16.34
N LYS A 393 -23.81 -19.25 15.50
CA LYS A 393 -24.44 -20.00 14.41
C LYS A 393 -23.41 -20.44 13.38
N ALA A 394 -22.47 -19.57 13.02
CA ALA A 394 -21.41 -19.91 12.08
C ALA A 394 -20.46 -20.98 12.67
N LEU A 395 -20.15 -20.89 13.97
CA LEU A 395 -19.34 -21.91 14.66
C LEU A 395 -20.02 -23.29 14.64
N ARG A 396 -21.34 -23.35 14.86
CA ARG A 396 -22.09 -24.62 14.77
C ARG A 396 -22.06 -25.21 13.35
N GLU A 397 -22.17 -24.39 12.32
CA GLU A 397 -22.09 -24.88 10.94
C GLU A 397 -20.69 -25.45 10.62
N LEU A 398 -19.63 -24.84 11.15
CA LEU A 398 -18.27 -25.38 11.04
C LEU A 398 -18.10 -26.70 11.82
N GLU A 399 -18.68 -26.80 13.02
CA GLU A 399 -18.68 -28.05 13.79
C GLU A 399 -19.46 -29.16 13.06
N GLU A 400 -20.60 -28.83 12.44
CA GLU A 400 -21.35 -29.75 11.58
C GLU A 400 -20.58 -30.21 10.33
N SER A 401 -19.54 -29.46 9.93
CA SER A 401 -18.61 -29.81 8.85
C SER A 401 -17.28 -30.37 9.35
N ASN A 402 -17.22 -30.87 10.59
CA ASN A 402 -16.04 -31.45 11.26
C ASN A 402 -14.89 -30.47 11.56
N ILE A 403 -15.17 -29.17 11.61
CA ILE A 403 -14.23 -28.12 11.99
C ILE A 403 -14.64 -27.58 13.37
N SER A 404 -14.22 -28.28 14.42
CA SER A 404 -14.44 -27.89 15.82
C SER A 404 -13.25 -27.14 16.40
N ARG A 405 -13.46 -26.47 17.54
CA ARG A 405 -12.37 -25.80 18.29
C ARG A 405 -11.29 -26.77 18.77
N GLU A 406 -11.65 -28.03 19.00
CA GLU A 406 -10.73 -29.06 19.51
C GLU A 406 -9.86 -29.65 18.40
N CYS A 407 -10.43 -29.86 17.20
CA CYS A 407 -9.66 -30.39 16.07
C CYS A 407 -8.85 -29.31 15.35
N PHE A 408 -9.28 -28.04 15.38
CA PHE A 408 -8.64 -26.95 14.63
C PHE A 408 -7.12 -26.80 14.88
N PRO A 409 -6.59 -26.88 16.12
CA PRO A 409 -5.14 -26.82 16.35
C PRO A 409 -4.37 -27.96 15.64
N ILE A 410 -4.94 -29.17 15.63
CA ILE A 410 -4.36 -30.34 14.97
C ILE A 410 -4.36 -30.12 13.44
N LEU A 411 -5.49 -29.66 12.90
CA LEU A 411 -5.62 -29.34 11.47
C LEU A 411 -4.63 -28.25 11.05
N LEU A 412 -4.45 -27.21 11.86
CA LEU A 412 -3.50 -26.14 11.60
C LEU A 412 -2.06 -26.65 11.62
N GLU A 413 -1.71 -27.56 12.53
CA GLU A 413 -0.40 -28.21 12.57
C GLU A 413 -0.15 -29.06 11.32
N CYS A 414 -1.11 -29.91 10.95
CA CYS A 414 -1.05 -30.73 9.73
C CYS A 414 -0.91 -29.86 8.48
N PHE A 415 -1.73 -28.82 8.34
CA PHE A 415 -1.63 -27.87 7.24
C PHE A 415 -0.26 -27.19 7.20
N THR A 416 0.26 -26.74 8.34
CA THR A 416 1.58 -26.10 8.42
C THR A 416 2.70 -27.05 8.01
N LYS A 417 2.62 -28.33 8.42
CA LYS A 417 3.58 -29.37 8.00
C LYS A 417 3.46 -29.67 6.51
N ALA A 418 2.25 -29.75 5.96
CA ALA A 418 2.03 -29.95 4.53
C ALA A 418 2.64 -28.81 3.70
N ILE A 419 2.45 -27.55 4.12
CA ILE A 419 3.04 -26.38 3.47
C ILE A 419 4.57 -26.39 3.59
N ARG A 420 5.14 -26.76 4.74
CA ARG A 420 6.59 -26.90 4.89
C ARG A 420 7.15 -27.99 3.99
N THR A 421 6.55 -29.17 3.98
CA THR A 421 6.96 -30.30 3.15
C THR A 421 6.91 -29.92 1.66
N SER A 422 5.88 -29.18 1.24
CA SER A 422 5.80 -28.64 -0.13
C SER A 422 6.93 -27.65 -0.43
N LYS A 423 7.19 -26.68 0.47
CA LYS A 423 8.30 -25.73 0.33
C LYS A 423 9.68 -26.39 0.37
N GLU A 424 9.84 -27.45 1.16
CA GLU A 424 11.08 -28.22 1.27
C GLU A 424 11.29 -29.09 0.03
N ALA A 425 10.24 -29.71 -0.52
CA ALA A 425 10.28 -30.39 -1.82
C ALA A 425 10.48 -29.42 -3.02
N GLU A 426 10.23 -28.13 -2.83
CA GLU A 426 10.64 -27.05 -3.74
C GLU A 426 12.10 -26.61 -3.52
N MET A 427 12.74 -26.97 -2.40
CA MET A 427 14.09 -26.57 -2.01
C MET A 427 15.14 -27.69 -2.03
N GLU A 428 14.72 -28.97 -2.04
CA GLU A 428 15.62 -30.11 -2.23
C GLU A 428 16.03 -30.26 -3.71
N PRO A 429 17.34 -30.52 -3.98
CA PRO A 429 17.96 -30.44 -5.30
C PRO A 429 17.52 -31.51 -6.30
#